data_AF-A0A7K0I8R6-F1
#
_entry.id   AF-A0A7K0I8R6-F1
#
_cell.length_a   1.000
_cell.length_b   1.000
_cell.length_c   1.000
_cell.angle_alpha   90.00
_cell.angle_beta   90.00
_cell.angle_gamma   90.00
#
_symmetry.space_group_name_H-M   'P 1'
#
loop_
_entity.id
_entity.type
_entity.pdbx_description
1 polymer ?
#
loop_
_entity_poly.entity_id
_entity_poly.type
_entity_poly.pdbx_seq_one_letter_code
_entity_poly.pdbx_strand_id
1 'polypeptide(L)'
;MRIGRRRGRAAEDLPASAGTPRNGRKPPQRPARRGKERGRRGGGLRWKRRADCRTTKWYAVQEPAPASAAGGGDGERGAVVFGELIVWYLFLGGTAAGSFAVLSAIDLHTAFSRANGPCLARAPRGYRGRRACSMTQRRIAQTGYAAAFVLLVAGMLCLLADLGRPEAFYLLFLYPTGSFVSVGTFALTLFGACLVVALAESVLTLGPAWERAALVAKALGAALAVVVMVYTGLLLKSVVAVDLWQSAWLPVLFLFSALSCGCGVVLSCTCFCTSFPGVLAWVRGLAVADAVFIVLEALAAAAYAATANAASAGRPFDALLAGDQSGVFWLGFVGCGILAPLAIEASALAARRSHRGSVVAVLAVLVLVGGLSLRFVLVNAGVQTAV
;
A
#
# COMPACT_ATOMS: atom_id res chain seq x y z
N MET A 1 73.67 -28.86 -14.34
CA MET A 1 74.07 -28.27 -15.63
C MET A 1 73.50 -26.86 -15.70
N ARG A 2 74.39 -25.84 -15.70
CA ARG A 2 74.23 -24.37 -15.93
C ARG A 2 73.26 -23.58 -15.02
N ILE A 3 73.72 -22.77 -14.04
CA ILE A 3 74.41 -21.45 -14.14
C ILE A 3 73.47 -20.42 -14.80
N GLY A 4 72.99 -19.31 -14.21
CA GLY A 4 73.55 -18.45 -13.16
C GLY A 4 73.98 -17.12 -13.78
N ARG A 5 73.20 -16.03 -13.65
CA ARG A 5 73.66 -14.67 -13.98
C ARG A 5 73.15 -13.61 -12.99
N ARG A 6 74.15 -13.01 -12.34
CA ARG A 6 74.15 -11.84 -11.44
C ARG A 6 73.77 -10.54 -12.15
N ARG A 7 73.25 -9.58 -11.35
CA ARG A 7 73.68 -8.16 -11.15
C ARG A 7 72.45 -7.42 -10.58
N GLY A 8 72.41 -6.80 -9.41
CA GLY A 8 73.43 -6.21 -8.55
C GLY A 8 73.63 -4.73 -8.87
N ARG A 9 72.99 -3.82 -8.11
CA ARG A 9 73.60 -2.63 -7.48
C ARG A 9 72.60 -1.78 -6.69
N ALA A 10 73.06 -1.34 -5.53
CA ALA A 10 72.46 -0.43 -4.57
C ALA A 10 72.81 1.05 -4.86
N ALA A 11 72.06 1.97 -4.24
CA ALA A 11 72.45 3.31 -3.77
C ALA A 11 71.23 3.87 -2.98
N GLU A 12 71.22 3.96 -1.65
CA GLU A 12 71.82 4.98 -0.74
C GLU A 12 71.31 6.43 -0.94
N ASP A 13 70.44 6.84 0.00
CA ASP A 13 70.50 7.98 0.94
C ASP A 13 70.76 9.46 0.52
N LEU A 14 69.71 10.29 0.73
CA LEU A 14 69.64 11.62 1.45
C LEU A 14 70.56 12.81 1.01
N PRO A 15 70.44 14.06 1.56
CA PRO A 15 69.38 15.07 1.38
C PRO A 15 69.90 16.53 1.11
N ALA A 16 68.98 17.51 1.10
CA ALA A 16 69.12 18.90 1.61
C ALA A 16 69.36 20.13 0.69
N SER A 17 68.77 21.24 1.17
CA SER A 17 68.97 22.69 0.87
C SER A 17 68.24 23.28 -0.36
N ALA A 18 67.21 24.13 -0.21
CA ALA A 18 67.14 25.51 0.31
C ALA A 18 67.56 26.58 -0.72
N GLY A 19 66.62 27.49 -1.06
CA GLY A 19 66.90 28.70 -1.85
C GLY A 19 65.68 29.32 -2.53
N THR A 20 64.99 30.22 -1.84
CA THR A 20 64.26 31.38 -2.44
C THR A 20 65.15 32.63 -2.24
N PRO A 21 64.85 33.87 -2.71
CA PRO A 21 63.68 34.40 -3.46
C PRO A 21 64.05 35.38 -4.63
N ARG A 22 63.06 35.81 -5.45
CA ARG A 22 62.70 37.25 -5.69
C ARG A 22 61.85 37.52 -6.93
N ASN A 23 60.91 38.48 -6.74
CA ASN A 23 60.33 39.45 -7.67
C ASN A 23 59.52 38.91 -8.87
N GLY A 24 58.34 39.43 -9.22
CA GLY A 24 57.61 40.64 -8.86
C GLY A 24 56.65 40.99 -10.02
N ARG A 25 55.59 41.75 -9.74
CA ARG A 25 54.61 42.40 -10.64
C ARG A 25 53.27 41.69 -10.93
N LYS A 26 52.23 42.09 -10.16
CA LYS A 26 50.90 42.54 -10.66
C LYS A 26 51.05 44.00 -11.22
N PRO A 27 50.10 44.68 -11.91
CA PRO A 27 48.61 44.60 -11.93
C PRO A 27 48.04 44.87 -13.39
N PRO A 28 46.79 45.36 -13.71
CA PRO A 28 45.74 46.01 -12.90
C PRO A 28 44.29 45.52 -13.02
N GLN A 29 43.57 45.75 -11.92
CA GLN A 29 42.12 45.85 -11.82
C GLN A 29 41.65 47.22 -12.37
N ARG A 30 40.48 47.26 -13.02
CA ARG A 30 39.72 48.50 -13.30
C ARG A 30 38.28 48.38 -12.78
N PRO A 31 37.61 49.52 -12.51
CA PRO A 31 36.73 49.66 -11.36
C PRO A 31 35.23 49.48 -11.66
N ALA A 32 34.48 49.39 -10.56
CA ALA A 32 33.04 49.28 -10.46
C ALA A 32 32.24 50.34 -11.25
N ARG A 33 31.18 49.91 -11.92
CA ARG A 33 30.01 50.75 -12.23
C ARG A 33 28.80 50.23 -11.45
N ARG A 34 28.36 51.01 -10.47
CA ARG A 34 27.02 50.94 -9.88
C ARG A 34 26.01 51.41 -10.93
N GLY A 35 25.29 50.47 -11.54
CA GLY A 35 24.04 50.74 -12.24
C GLY A 35 22.87 50.43 -11.30
N LYS A 36 22.15 51.46 -10.89
CA LYS A 36 20.92 51.38 -10.09
C LYS A 36 19.77 51.23 -11.06
N GLU A 37 19.32 50.01 -11.35
CA GLU A 37 18.07 49.77 -12.09
C GLU A 37 17.02 49.15 -11.16
N ARG A 38 16.00 49.98 -10.89
CA ARG A 38 14.76 49.57 -10.25
C ARG A 38 13.92 48.78 -11.26
N GLY A 39 13.45 47.60 -10.82
CA GLY A 39 12.13 47.10 -11.17
C GLY A 39 11.98 46.27 -12.45
N ARG A 40 11.93 44.94 -12.28
CA ARG A 40 10.78 44.10 -12.66
C ARG A 40 10.96 42.71 -12.04
N ARG A 41 10.08 42.36 -11.09
CA ARG A 41 9.96 40.98 -10.57
C ARG A 41 9.43 40.11 -11.71
N GLY A 42 10.30 39.31 -12.31
CA GLY A 42 9.94 38.18 -13.15
C GLY A 42 10.70 36.97 -12.63
N GLY A 43 9.98 35.93 -12.20
CA GLY A 43 10.55 34.66 -11.76
C GLY A 43 11.28 33.97 -12.92
N GLY A 44 12.59 34.18 -13.01
CA GLY A 44 13.45 33.55 -14.00
C GLY A 44 14.17 32.35 -13.43
N LEU A 45 13.83 31.16 -13.93
CA LEU A 45 14.56 29.90 -13.72
C LEU A 45 16.05 30.08 -14.05
N ARG A 46 16.93 29.75 -13.10
CA ARG A 46 18.39 29.84 -13.27
C ARG A 46 18.93 28.52 -13.82
N TRP A 47 19.25 28.49 -15.11
CA TRP A 47 19.87 27.35 -15.77
C TRP A 47 21.39 27.43 -15.69
N LYS A 48 22.05 26.36 -15.20
CA LYS A 48 23.52 26.25 -15.23
C LYS A 48 23.94 25.04 -16.06
N ARG A 49 24.73 25.27 -17.11
CA ARG A 49 25.37 24.21 -17.91
C ARG A 49 26.62 23.71 -17.17
N ARG A 50 26.70 22.41 -16.90
CA ARG A 50 27.91 21.75 -16.39
C ARG A 50 28.37 20.76 -17.45
N ALA A 51 29.61 20.89 -17.91
CA ALA A 51 30.23 19.96 -18.85
C ALA A 51 30.93 18.85 -18.05
N ASP A 52 30.63 17.59 -18.36
CA ASP A 52 31.39 16.44 -17.89
C ASP A 52 32.25 15.92 -19.06
N CYS A 53 33.54 15.67 -18.81
CA CYS A 53 34.56 15.58 -19.85
C CYS A 53 34.74 14.17 -20.45
N ARG A 54 33.75 13.27 -20.31
CA ARG A 54 33.84 11.89 -20.83
C ARG A 54 32.63 11.35 -21.57
N THR A 55 31.51 12.07 -21.62
CA THR A 55 30.35 11.68 -22.42
C THR A 55 29.64 12.92 -22.96
N THR A 56 29.47 13.01 -24.27
CA THR A 56 28.70 14.05 -24.97
C THR A 56 27.20 13.86 -24.71
N LYS A 57 26.76 13.99 -23.45
CA LYS A 57 25.35 13.91 -23.10
C LYS A 57 24.98 15.05 -22.16
N TRP A 58 24.09 15.91 -22.66
CA TRP A 58 23.63 17.10 -21.98
C TRP A 58 22.39 16.77 -21.15
N TYR A 59 22.41 17.12 -19.87
CA TYR A 59 21.25 16.99 -18.99
C TYR A 59 20.87 18.35 -18.41
N ALA A 60 19.58 18.64 -18.39
CA ALA A 60 19.01 19.76 -17.65
C ALA A 60 18.86 19.33 -16.18
N VAL A 61 19.66 19.91 -15.29
CA VAL A 61 19.52 19.74 -13.84
C VAL A 61 18.69 20.88 -13.31
N GLN A 62 17.56 20.56 -12.68
CA GLN A 62 16.67 21.51 -12.02
C GLN A 62 16.99 21.45 -10.52
N GLU A 63 17.67 22.47 -9.99
CA GLU A 63 17.84 22.58 -8.54
C GLU A 63 16.54 23.10 -7.90
N PRO A 64 16.11 22.54 -6.76
CA PRO A 64 15.02 23.11 -5.99
C PRO A 64 15.43 24.51 -5.52
N ALA A 65 14.53 25.48 -5.72
CA ALA A 65 14.75 26.85 -5.27
C ALA A 65 14.92 26.87 -3.74
N PRO A 66 15.85 27.68 -3.19
CA PRO A 66 15.98 27.81 -1.74
C PRO A 66 14.67 28.34 -1.15
N ALA A 67 14.17 27.64 -0.14
CA ALA A 67 13.00 28.02 0.64
C ALA A 67 13.19 29.45 1.17
N SER A 68 12.44 30.39 0.58
CA SER A 68 12.30 31.72 1.15
C SER A 68 11.19 31.64 2.20
N ALA A 69 11.59 31.73 3.46
CA ALA A 69 10.72 31.88 4.60
C ALA A 69 9.89 33.17 4.46
N ALA A 70 8.60 33.04 4.16
CA ALA A 70 7.56 34.02 4.46
C ALA A 70 6.17 33.47 4.10
N GLY A 71 5.33 33.25 5.11
CA GLY A 71 3.88 33.05 4.95
C GLY A 71 3.36 31.72 5.50
N GLY A 72 3.20 31.64 6.82
CA GLY A 72 2.54 30.51 7.48
C GLY A 72 1.02 30.53 7.26
N GLY A 73 0.42 29.34 7.27
CA GLY A 73 -1.04 29.15 7.40
C GLY A 73 -1.64 28.14 6.43
N ASP A 74 -1.43 28.32 5.11
CA ASP A 74 -2.25 27.61 4.10
C ASP A 74 -1.51 26.49 3.35
N GLY A 75 -0.18 26.54 3.30
CA GLY A 75 0.64 25.50 2.65
C GLY A 75 0.68 24.19 3.44
N GLU A 76 0.74 24.25 4.77
CA GLU A 76 0.69 23.07 5.65
C GLU A 76 -0.68 22.38 5.61
N ARG A 77 -1.78 23.15 5.61
CA ARG A 77 -3.12 22.57 5.49
C ARG A 77 -3.32 21.86 4.15
N GLY A 78 -2.83 22.44 3.05
CA GLY A 78 -2.85 21.79 1.75
C GLY A 78 -2.08 20.47 1.76
N ALA A 79 -0.83 20.48 2.22
CA ALA A 79 0.03 19.29 2.27
C ALA A 79 -0.51 18.18 3.19
N VAL A 80 -1.09 18.54 4.35
CA VAL A 80 -1.71 17.60 5.28
C VAL A 80 -2.94 16.94 4.65
N VAL A 81 -3.77 17.69 3.92
CA VAL A 81 -4.95 17.14 3.24
C VAL A 81 -4.57 16.15 2.14
N PHE A 82 -3.50 16.39 1.38
CA PHE A 82 -2.99 15.42 0.39
C PHE A 82 -2.51 14.12 1.05
N GLY A 83 -1.77 14.22 2.16
CA GLY A 83 -1.32 13.05 2.93
C GLY A 83 -2.46 12.22 3.53
N GLU A 84 -3.57 12.84 3.91
CA GLU A 84 -4.73 12.12 4.44
C GLU A 84 -5.55 11.42 3.35
N LEU A 85 -5.73 12.03 2.18
CA LEU A 85 -6.49 11.44 1.08
C LEU A 85 -5.87 10.15 0.57
N ILE A 86 -4.54 10.09 0.48
CA ILE A 86 -3.84 8.87 0.09
C ILE A 86 -4.04 7.75 1.14
N VAL A 87 -4.04 8.07 2.44
CA VAL A 87 -4.31 7.07 3.50
C VAL A 87 -5.72 6.49 3.34
N TRP A 88 -6.72 7.35 3.13
CA TRP A 88 -8.10 6.92 2.89
C TRP A 88 -8.22 6.06 1.63
N TYR A 89 -7.57 6.45 0.54
CA TYR A 89 -7.54 5.64 -0.68
C TYR A 89 -6.93 4.24 -0.43
N LEU A 90 -5.76 4.18 0.21
CA LEU A 90 -5.05 2.92 0.48
C LEU A 90 -5.86 2.00 1.42
N PHE A 91 -6.58 2.59 2.37
CA PHE A 91 -7.47 1.86 3.26
C PHE A 91 -8.73 1.37 2.54
N LEU A 92 -9.47 2.27 1.89
CA LEU A 92 -10.73 1.96 1.21
C LEU A 92 -10.53 1.00 0.03
N GLY A 93 -9.49 1.20 -0.78
CA GLY A 93 -9.13 0.31 -1.88
C GLY A 93 -8.69 -1.07 -1.40
N GLY A 94 -7.86 -1.13 -0.35
CA GLY A 94 -7.42 -2.39 0.25
C GLY A 94 -8.57 -3.17 0.90
N THR A 95 -9.42 -2.50 1.70
CA THR A 95 -10.58 -3.11 2.35
C THR A 95 -11.64 -3.61 1.34
N ALA A 96 -11.88 -2.87 0.26
CA ALA A 96 -12.73 -3.30 -0.84
C ALA A 96 -12.20 -4.56 -1.54
N ALA A 97 -10.90 -4.58 -1.85
CA ALA A 97 -10.24 -5.74 -2.44
C ALA A 97 -10.25 -6.96 -1.50
N GLY A 98 -9.92 -6.76 -0.22
CA GLY A 98 -9.93 -7.82 0.79
C GLY A 98 -11.32 -8.43 1.00
N SER A 99 -12.35 -7.59 1.14
CA SER A 99 -13.73 -8.07 1.29
C SER A 99 -14.22 -8.84 0.06
N PHE A 100 -13.89 -8.38 -1.15
CA PHE A 100 -14.18 -9.12 -2.37
C PHE A 100 -13.42 -10.46 -2.42
N ALA A 101 -12.13 -10.48 -2.09
CA ALA A 101 -11.30 -11.69 -2.08
C ALA A 101 -11.87 -12.75 -1.12
N VAL A 102 -12.25 -12.34 0.09
CA VAL A 102 -12.89 -13.21 1.09
C VAL A 102 -14.23 -13.75 0.56
N LEU A 103 -15.13 -12.88 0.08
CA LEU A 103 -16.44 -13.30 -0.43
C LEU A 103 -16.33 -14.22 -1.65
N SER A 104 -15.46 -13.88 -2.60
CA SER A 104 -15.20 -14.69 -3.80
C SER A 104 -14.60 -16.04 -3.46
N ALA A 105 -13.65 -16.10 -2.51
CA ALA A 105 -13.08 -17.37 -2.03
C ALA A 105 -14.15 -18.28 -1.43
N ILE A 106 -15.09 -17.74 -0.66
CA ILE A 106 -16.16 -18.54 -0.07
C ILE A 106 -17.20 -18.97 -1.12
N ASP A 107 -17.57 -18.09 -2.05
CA ASP A 107 -18.46 -18.42 -3.17
C ASP A 107 -17.83 -19.51 -4.07
N LEU A 108 -16.52 -19.43 -4.35
CA LEU A 108 -15.78 -20.44 -5.10
C LEU A 108 -15.69 -21.76 -4.32
N HIS A 109 -15.31 -21.71 -3.04
CA HIS A 109 -15.22 -22.90 -2.18
C HIS A 109 -16.56 -23.64 -2.11
N THR A 110 -17.67 -22.92 -1.90
CA THR A 110 -19.01 -23.52 -1.85
C THR A 110 -19.46 -24.09 -3.21
N ALA A 111 -19.04 -23.48 -4.33
CA ALA A 111 -19.28 -24.02 -5.66
C ALA A 111 -18.48 -25.31 -5.93
N PHE A 112 -17.20 -25.36 -5.53
CA PHE A 112 -16.33 -26.52 -5.73
C PHE A 112 -16.66 -27.69 -4.79
N SER A 113 -16.91 -27.43 -3.49
CA SER A 113 -17.25 -28.50 -2.53
C SER A 113 -18.55 -29.23 -2.91
N ARG A 114 -19.49 -28.56 -3.57
CA ARG A 114 -20.73 -29.20 -4.07
C ARG A 114 -20.51 -30.03 -5.33
N ALA A 115 -19.49 -29.72 -6.13
CA ALA A 115 -19.14 -30.50 -7.32
C ALA A 115 -18.48 -31.85 -6.96
N ASN A 116 -17.77 -31.92 -5.83
CA ASN A 116 -17.05 -33.13 -5.38
C ASN A 116 -17.86 -34.07 -4.46
N GLY A 117 -19.16 -33.84 -4.27
CA GLY A 117 -20.00 -34.69 -3.42
C GLY A 117 -20.32 -36.07 -4.06
N PRO A 118 -19.92 -37.20 -3.46
CA PRO A 118 -20.01 -38.54 -4.10
C PRO A 118 -21.44 -39.05 -4.34
N CYS A 119 -22.47 -38.49 -3.70
CA CYS A 119 -23.87 -38.93 -3.87
C CYS A 119 -24.60 -38.36 -5.10
N LEU A 120 -24.01 -37.43 -5.85
CA LEU A 120 -24.71 -36.73 -6.96
C LEU A 120 -24.14 -37.01 -8.36
N ALA A 121 -23.24 -37.99 -8.51
CA ALA A 121 -22.68 -38.40 -9.79
C ALA A 121 -23.69 -39.00 -10.80
N ARG A 122 -24.97 -39.14 -10.42
CA ARG A 122 -26.06 -39.67 -11.28
C ARG A 122 -27.11 -38.64 -11.73
N ALA A 123 -27.03 -37.39 -11.28
CA ALA A 123 -27.85 -36.34 -11.86
C ALA A 123 -27.19 -35.86 -13.17
N PRO A 124 -27.95 -35.53 -14.23
CA PRO A 124 -27.37 -34.94 -15.44
C PRO A 124 -26.55 -33.71 -15.03
N ARG A 125 -25.50 -33.39 -15.80
CA ARG A 125 -24.56 -32.25 -15.67
C ARG A 125 -25.24 -30.86 -15.67
N GLY A 126 -26.32 -30.70 -14.91
CA GLY A 126 -26.96 -29.46 -14.56
C GLY A 126 -26.24 -28.92 -13.34
N TYR A 127 -25.37 -27.95 -13.57
CA TYR A 127 -24.82 -27.06 -12.57
C TYR A 127 -25.98 -26.56 -11.69
N ARG A 128 -26.16 -27.14 -10.49
CA ARG A 128 -27.11 -26.64 -9.50
C ARG A 128 -26.51 -25.34 -8.98
N GLY A 129 -26.87 -24.25 -9.66
CA GLY A 129 -26.47 -22.90 -9.32
C GLY A 129 -26.75 -22.55 -7.87
N ARG A 130 -26.31 -21.37 -7.48
CA ARG A 130 -26.43 -20.75 -6.16
C ARG A 130 -27.83 -20.75 -5.54
N ARG A 131 -28.87 -21.17 -6.29
CA ARG A 131 -30.24 -21.47 -5.85
C ARG A 131 -30.34 -22.51 -4.73
N ALA A 132 -29.30 -23.32 -4.50
CA ALA A 132 -29.21 -24.24 -3.36
C ALA A 132 -28.51 -23.63 -2.13
N CYS A 133 -27.98 -22.39 -2.20
CA CYS A 133 -27.50 -21.69 -1.00
C CYS A 133 -28.69 -21.15 -0.20
N SER A 134 -28.56 -21.12 1.13
CA SER A 134 -29.60 -20.53 1.97
C SER A 134 -29.80 -19.06 1.60
N MET A 135 -31.04 -18.56 1.68
CA MET A 135 -31.37 -17.16 1.43
C MET A 135 -30.46 -16.20 2.22
N THR A 136 -30.03 -16.64 3.40
CA THR A 136 -29.05 -15.99 4.29
C THR A 136 -27.70 -15.75 3.62
N GLN A 137 -27.10 -16.80 3.05
CA GLN A 137 -25.77 -16.70 2.42
C GLN A 137 -25.82 -15.74 1.23
N ARG A 138 -26.92 -15.76 0.47
CA ARG A 138 -27.12 -14.84 -0.64
C ARG A 138 -27.21 -13.39 -0.16
N ARG A 139 -27.95 -13.11 0.91
CA ARG A 139 -28.06 -11.75 1.49
C ARG A 139 -26.72 -11.24 2.01
N ILE A 140 -25.99 -12.05 2.79
CA ILE A 140 -24.68 -11.67 3.32
C ILE A 140 -23.71 -11.34 2.18
N ALA A 141 -23.70 -12.15 1.12
CA ALA A 141 -22.84 -11.89 -0.03
C ALA A 141 -23.29 -10.67 -0.84
N GLN A 142 -24.59 -10.45 -1.02
CA GLN A 142 -25.13 -9.23 -1.64
C GLN A 142 -24.69 -7.99 -0.87
N THR A 143 -24.89 -7.96 0.46
CA THR A 143 -24.47 -6.84 1.31
C THR A 143 -22.96 -6.65 1.30
N GLY A 144 -22.19 -7.75 1.29
CA GLY A 144 -20.74 -7.73 1.25
C GLY A 144 -20.18 -7.18 -0.07
N TYR A 145 -20.71 -7.62 -1.22
CA TYR A 145 -20.32 -7.08 -2.52
C TYR A 145 -20.76 -5.63 -2.70
N ALA A 146 -21.92 -5.25 -2.15
CA ALA A 146 -22.38 -3.87 -2.15
C ALA A 146 -21.46 -2.97 -1.30
N ALA A 147 -21.08 -3.43 -0.10
CA ALA A 147 -20.12 -2.72 0.76
C ALA A 147 -18.76 -2.57 0.07
N ALA A 148 -18.23 -3.65 -0.52
CA ALA A 148 -16.99 -3.61 -1.29
C ALA A 148 -17.06 -2.61 -2.45
N PHE A 149 -18.19 -2.53 -3.16
CA PHE A 149 -18.39 -1.59 -4.25
C PHE A 149 -18.40 -0.14 -3.75
N VAL A 150 -19.12 0.15 -2.66
CA VAL A 150 -19.14 1.49 -2.06
C VAL A 150 -17.74 1.90 -1.59
N LEU A 151 -17.01 1.01 -0.92
CA LEU A 151 -15.64 1.25 -0.48
C LEU A 151 -14.70 1.51 -1.68
N LEU A 152 -14.82 0.72 -2.75
CA LEU A 152 -14.02 0.92 -3.95
C LEU A 152 -14.29 2.27 -4.61
N VAL A 153 -15.56 2.65 -4.78
CA VAL A 153 -15.94 3.94 -5.36
C VAL A 153 -15.43 5.09 -4.49
N ALA A 154 -15.62 5.00 -3.17
CA ALA A 154 -15.09 6.00 -2.23
C ALA A 154 -13.56 6.11 -2.33
N GLY A 155 -12.84 4.99 -2.38
CA GLY A 155 -11.39 4.97 -2.58
C GLY A 155 -10.96 5.60 -3.90
N MET A 156 -11.66 5.29 -5.01
CA MET A 156 -11.39 5.89 -6.32
C MET A 156 -11.64 7.41 -6.32
N LEU A 157 -12.66 7.88 -5.59
CA LEU A 157 -12.91 9.32 -5.42
C LEU A 157 -11.82 10.00 -4.60
N CYS A 158 -11.34 9.36 -3.52
CA CYS A 158 -10.19 9.85 -2.75
C CYS A 158 -8.94 9.96 -3.62
N LEU A 159 -8.67 8.95 -4.46
CA LEU A 159 -7.55 8.97 -5.39
C LEU A 159 -7.68 10.10 -6.42
N LEU A 160 -8.88 10.30 -6.97
CA LEU A 160 -9.13 11.35 -7.96
C LEU A 160 -8.99 12.76 -7.36
N ALA A 161 -9.43 12.93 -6.10
CA ALA A 161 -9.25 14.16 -5.34
C ALA A 161 -7.76 14.42 -5.05
N ASP A 162 -7.00 13.38 -4.72
CA ASP A 162 -5.55 13.46 -4.48
C ASP A 162 -4.77 13.86 -5.75
N LEU A 163 -5.15 13.32 -6.92
CA LEU A 163 -4.52 13.68 -8.20
C LEU A 163 -4.82 15.13 -8.63
N GLY A 164 -5.90 15.75 -8.13
CA GLY A 164 -6.28 17.14 -8.39
C GLY A 164 -6.61 17.51 -9.86
N ARG A 165 -6.36 16.61 -10.83
CA ARG A 165 -6.59 16.83 -12.26
C ARG A 165 -7.25 15.60 -12.89
N PRO A 166 -8.58 15.60 -13.13
CA PRO A 166 -9.28 14.43 -13.67
C PRO A 166 -8.81 14.08 -15.09
N GLU A 167 -8.31 15.06 -15.84
CA GLU A 167 -7.70 14.88 -17.16
C GLU A 167 -6.50 13.91 -17.13
N ALA A 168 -5.73 13.89 -16.03
CA ALA A 168 -4.58 12.99 -15.89
C ALA A 168 -4.99 11.51 -15.84
N PHE A 169 -6.16 11.21 -15.28
CA PHE A 169 -6.71 9.86 -15.24
C PHE A 169 -7.06 9.36 -16.66
N TYR A 170 -7.71 10.20 -17.47
CA TYR A 170 -8.02 9.87 -18.86
C TYR A 170 -6.76 9.74 -19.71
N LEU A 171 -5.78 10.61 -19.50
CA LEU A 171 -4.50 10.56 -20.22
C LEU A 171 -3.70 9.30 -19.88
N LEU A 172 -3.82 8.75 -18.67
CA LEU A 172 -3.21 7.47 -18.30
C LEU A 172 -3.77 6.29 -19.11
N PHE A 173 -5.06 6.32 -19.45
CA PHE A 173 -5.70 5.33 -20.31
C PHE A 173 -5.28 5.47 -21.79
N LEU A 174 -5.13 6.71 -22.27
CA LEU A 174 -4.75 6.97 -23.66
C LEU A 174 -3.24 6.79 -23.92
N TYR A 175 -2.39 7.05 -22.94
CA TYR A 175 -0.93 6.92 -23.05
C TYR A 175 -0.38 6.06 -21.91
N PRO A 176 -0.40 4.72 -22.05
CA PRO A 176 0.13 3.81 -21.04
C PRO A 176 1.64 3.99 -20.94
N THR A 177 2.08 4.80 -19.98
CA THR A 177 3.47 4.78 -19.52
C THR A 177 3.67 3.52 -18.69
N GLY A 178 4.81 2.85 -18.78
CA GLY A 178 5.15 1.68 -17.96
C GLY A 178 5.35 1.98 -16.46
N SER A 179 4.69 3.02 -15.94
CA SER A 179 4.77 3.49 -14.56
C SER A 179 3.84 2.69 -13.63
N PHE A 180 4.18 2.61 -12.34
CA PHE A 180 3.37 1.92 -11.33
C PHE A 180 1.92 2.43 -11.28
N VAL A 181 1.71 3.74 -11.45
CA VAL A 181 0.38 4.38 -11.44
C VAL A 181 -0.51 3.88 -12.58
N SER A 182 0.07 3.61 -13.75
CA SER A 182 -0.64 3.02 -14.91
C SER A 182 -1.13 1.60 -14.59
N VAL A 183 -0.25 0.74 -14.05
CA VAL A 183 -0.60 -0.63 -13.63
C VAL A 183 -1.75 -0.62 -12.62
N GLY A 184 -1.69 0.28 -11.64
CA GLY A 184 -2.76 0.45 -10.67
C GLY A 184 -4.11 0.81 -11.27
N THR A 185 -4.10 1.72 -12.24
CA THR A 185 -5.32 2.19 -12.90
C THR A 185 -6.01 1.06 -13.67
N PHE A 186 -5.25 0.25 -14.41
CA PHE A 186 -5.78 -0.95 -15.08
C PHE A 186 -6.23 -2.03 -14.09
N ALA A 187 -5.47 -2.25 -13.01
CA ALA A 187 -5.83 -3.23 -11.99
C ALA A 187 -7.15 -2.85 -11.27
N LEU A 188 -7.29 -1.59 -10.85
CA LEU A 188 -8.49 -1.08 -10.17
C LEU A 188 -9.72 -1.08 -11.08
N THR A 189 -9.57 -0.71 -12.34
CA THR A 189 -10.70 -0.69 -13.30
C THR A 189 -11.18 -2.10 -13.65
N LEU A 190 -10.26 -3.03 -13.90
CA LEU A 190 -10.61 -4.42 -14.16
C LEU A 190 -11.20 -5.10 -12.90
N PHE A 191 -10.63 -4.82 -11.72
CA PHE A 191 -11.18 -5.27 -10.45
C PHE A 191 -12.60 -4.72 -10.23
N GLY A 192 -12.82 -3.44 -10.48
CA GLY A 192 -14.14 -2.80 -10.40
C GLY A 192 -15.15 -3.43 -11.35
N ALA A 193 -14.75 -3.77 -12.58
CA ALA A 193 -15.61 -4.48 -13.52
C ALA A 193 -15.99 -5.88 -13.01
N CYS A 194 -15.04 -6.66 -12.49
CA CYS A 194 -15.32 -7.97 -11.87
C CYS A 194 -16.27 -7.84 -10.66
N LEU A 195 -16.07 -6.82 -9.85
CA LEU A 195 -16.92 -6.52 -8.69
C LEU A 195 -18.35 -6.18 -9.10
N VAL A 196 -18.54 -5.37 -10.15
CA VAL A 196 -19.87 -5.06 -10.70
C VAL A 196 -20.56 -6.31 -11.22
N VAL A 197 -19.85 -7.20 -11.93
CA VAL A 197 -20.42 -8.47 -12.42
C VAL A 197 -20.83 -9.37 -11.25
N ALA A 198 -19.99 -9.47 -10.21
CA ALA A 198 -20.30 -10.25 -9.01
C ALA A 198 -21.50 -9.67 -8.24
N LEU A 199 -21.59 -8.35 -8.11
CA LEU A 199 -22.73 -7.65 -7.50
C LEU A 199 -24.00 -7.86 -8.33
N ALA A 200 -23.91 -7.72 -9.65
CA ALA A 200 -25.02 -7.92 -10.57
C ALA A 200 -25.57 -9.35 -10.51
N GLU A 201 -24.72 -10.38 -10.49
CA GLU A 201 -25.16 -11.76 -10.23
C GLU A 201 -25.78 -11.92 -8.85
N SER A 202 -25.21 -11.26 -7.83
CA SER A 202 -25.75 -11.36 -6.49
C SER A 202 -27.16 -10.80 -6.41
N VAL A 203 -27.47 -9.68 -7.08
CA VAL A 203 -28.75 -8.98 -7.07
C VAL A 203 -29.73 -9.59 -8.08
N LEU A 204 -29.31 -9.68 -9.34
CA LEU A 204 -30.12 -10.12 -10.47
C LEU A 204 -29.93 -11.62 -10.68
N THR A 205 -30.99 -12.41 -10.49
CA THR A 205 -30.98 -13.85 -10.80
C THR A 205 -31.11 -14.07 -12.30
N LEU A 206 -30.04 -13.82 -13.07
CA LEU A 206 -30.00 -14.16 -14.49
C LEU A 206 -29.76 -15.66 -14.70
N GLY A 207 -30.03 -16.12 -15.93
CA GLY A 207 -29.96 -17.53 -16.31
C GLY A 207 -28.58 -18.20 -16.10
N PRO A 208 -28.49 -19.53 -16.33
CA PRO A 208 -27.32 -20.35 -15.98
C PRO A 208 -26.02 -19.96 -16.70
N ALA A 209 -26.10 -19.32 -17.87
CA ALA A 209 -24.92 -18.79 -18.56
C ALA A 209 -24.28 -17.62 -17.82
N TRP A 210 -25.09 -16.74 -17.22
CA TRP A 210 -24.62 -15.61 -16.43
C TRP A 210 -23.97 -16.08 -15.13
N GLU A 211 -24.53 -17.10 -14.47
CA GLU A 211 -23.94 -17.69 -13.27
C GLU A 211 -22.50 -18.19 -13.54
N ARG A 212 -22.24 -18.80 -14.70
CA ARG A 212 -20.88 -19.24 -15.10
C ARG A 212 -19.95 -18.06 -15.35
N ALA A 213 -20.41 -17.05 -16.09
CA ALA A 213 -19.62 -15.85 -16.34
C ALA A 213 -19.27 -15.13 -15.03
N ALA A 214 -20.20 -15.04 -14.09
CA ALA A 214 -19.99 -14.44 -12.79
C ALA A 214 -19.00 -15.23 -11.92
N LEU A 215 -18.98 -16.56 -12.01
CA LEU A 215 -17.96 -17.37 -11.32
C LEU A 215 -16.56 -17.15 -11.87
N VAL A 216 -16.42 -17.06 -13.19
CA VAL A 216 -15.15 -16.71 -13.83
C VAL A 216 -14.73 -15.30 -13.41
N ALA A 217 -15.67 -14.34 -13.39
CA ALA A 217 -15.41 -12.98 -12.93
C ALA A 217 -15.02 -12.93 -11.44
N LYS A 218 -15.60 -13.77 -10.58
CA LYS A 218 -15.20 -13.91 -9.17
C LYS A 218 -13.79 -14.46 -9.03
N ALA A 219 -13.43 -15.49 -9.81
CA ALA A 219 -12.07 -16.04 -9.80
C ALA A 219 -11.02 -15.04 -10.33
N LEU A 220 -11.30 -14.40 -11.46
CA LEU A 220 -10.44 -13.36 -12.02
C LEU A 220 -10.33 -12.15 -11.09
N GLY A 221 -11.46 -11.70 -10.54
CA GLY A 221 -11.52 -10.63 -9.57
C GLY A 221 -10.74 -10.95 -8.29
N ALA A 222 -10.68 -12.22 -7.86
CA ALA A 222 -9.91 -12.61 -6.68
C ALA A 222 -8.40 -12.45 -6.94
N ALA A 223 -7.92 -12.84 -8.11
CA ALA A 223 -6.54 -12.59 -8.52
C ALA A 223 -6.24 -11.09 -8.61
N LEU A 224 -7.15 -10.31 -9.21
CA LEU A 224 -7.01 -8.85 -9.29
C LEU A 224 -7.08 -8.17 -7.93
N ALA A 225 -7.89 -8.66 -7.01
CA ALA A 225 -7.94 -8.16 -5.64
C ALA A 225 -6.58 -8.30 -4.95
N VAL A 226 -5.90 -9.42 -5.12
CA VAL A 226 -4.52 -9.61 -4.61
C VAL A 226 -3.57 -8.61 -5.25
N VAL A 227 -3.66 -8.41 -6.56
CA VAL A 227 -2.85 -7.40 -7.26
C VAL A 227 -3.12 -6.00 -6.70
N VAL A 228 -4.38 -5.62 -6.49
CA VAL A 228 -4.76 -4.31 -5.92
C VAL A 228 -4.23 -4.16 -4.49
N MET A 229 -4.39 -5.17 -3.63
CA MET A 229 -3.86 -5.13 -2.26
C MET A 229 -2.34 -4.95 -2.23
N VAL A 230 -1.60 -5.73 -3.02
CA VAL A 230 -0.13 -5.58 -3.11
C VAL A 230 0.26 -4.24 -3.72
N TYR A 231 -0.46 -3.81 -4.76
CA TYR A 231 -0.25 -2.53 -5.44
C TYR A 231 -0.38 -1.34 -4.49
N THR A 232 -1.37 -1.35 -3.57
CA THR A 232 -1.49 -0.27 -2.57
C THR A 232 -0.23 -0.13 -1.71
N GLY A 233 0.42 -1.23 -1.33
CA GLY A 233 1.72 -1.16 -0.64
C GLY A 233 2.87 -0.74 -1.57
N LEU A 234 2.87 -1.21 -2.82
CA LEU A 234 3.90 -0.84 -3.80
C LEU A 234 3.84 0.64 -4.21
N LEU A 235 2.67 1.26 -4.17
CA LEU A 235 2.50 2.70 -4.41
C LEU A 235 3.37 3.52 -3.47
N LEU A 236 3.36 3.18 -2.17
CA LEU A 236 4.23 3.84 -1.18
C LEU A 236 5.70 3.57 -1.47
N LYS A 237 6.05 2.32 -1.82
CA LYS A 237 7.43 1.97 -2.21
C LYS A 237 7.95 2.75 -3.43
N SER A 238 7.05 3.12 -4.34
CA SER A 238 7.41 3.82 -5.58
C SER A 238 7.86 5.27 -5.37
N VAL A 239 7.59 5.85 -4.20
CA VAL A 239 8.10 7.16 -3.81
C VAL A 239 9.52 6.99 -3.28
N VAL A 240 10.50 7.23 -4.15
CA VAL A 240 11.95 6.96 -3.96
C VAL A 240 12.58 7.67 -2.76
N ALA A 241 11.90 8.67 -2.18
CA ALA A 241 12.48 9.54 -1.16
C ALA A 241 12.61 8.93 0.26
N VAL A 242 12.07 7.72 0.51
CA VAL A 242 11.91 7.19 1.88
C VAL A 242 12.46 5.77 2.01
N ASP A 243 13.52 5.61 2.81
CA ASP A 243 14.16 4.32 3.12
C ASP A 243 13.19 3.34 3.80
N LEU A 244 12.27 3.87 4.62
CA LEU A 244 11.24 3.10 5.33
C LEU A 244 10.32 2.31 4.37
N TRP A 245 10.11 2.82 3.15
CA TRP A 245 9.23 2.21 2.16
C TRP A 245 9.93 1.22 1.22
N GLN A 246 11.25 1.10 1.29
CA GLN A 246 12.00 0.20 0.39
C GLN A 246 11.94 -1.27 0.81
N SER A 247 11.53 -1.57 2.04
CA SER A 247 11.44 -2.95 2.54
C SER A 247 10.43 -3.78 1.75
N ALA A 248 10.81 -5.03 1.45
CA ALA A 248 9.94 -6.00 0.77
C ALA A 248 8.75 -6.46 1.62
N TRP A 249 8.79 -6.23 2.94
CA TRP A 249 7.73 -6.63 3.86
C TRP A 249 6.53 -5.67 3.87
N LEU A 250 6.70 -4.44 3.39
CA LEU A 250 5.62 -3.44 3.40
C LEU A 250 4.41 -3.88 2.55
N PRO A 251 4.56 -4.32 1.28
CA PRO A 251 3.42 -4.82 0.50
C PRO A 251 2.77 -6.07 1.09
N VAL A 252 3.55 -6.94 1.74
CA VAL A 252 3.06 -8.15 2.41
C VAL A 252 2.19 -7.80 3.61
N LEU A 253 2.63 -6.81 4.39
CA LEU A 253 1.89 -6.29 5.53
C LEU A 253 0.59 -5.60 5.09
N PHE A 254 0.63 -4.80 4.02
CA PHE A 254 -0.59 -4.23 3.42
C PHE A 254 -1.58 -5.29 2.93
N LEU A 255 -1.07 -6.40 2.38
CA LEU A 255 -1.89 -7.52 1.92
C LEU A 255 -2.64 -8.19 3.08
N PHE A 256 -1.93 -8.59 4.14
CA PHE A 256 -2.58 -9.24 5.30
C PHE A 256 -3.52 -8.28 6.04
N SER A 257 -3.12 -7.02 6.19
CA SER A 257 -3.98 -5.98 6.77
C SER A 257 -5.27 -5.77 5.98
N ALA A 258 -5.17 -5.75 4.64
CA ALA A 258 -6.33 -5.62 3.77
C ALA A 258 -7.26 -6.84 3.84
N LEU A 259 -6.71 -8.05 3.92
CA LEU A 259 -7.48 -9.29 4.11
C LEU A 259 -8.22 -9.29 5.45
N SER A 260 -7.56 -8.90 6.55
CA SER A 260 -8.18 -8.83 7.86
C SER A 260 -9.29 -7.76 7.91
N CYS A 261 -9.02 -6.55 7.40
CA CYS A 261 -10.06 -5.53 7.26
C CYS A 261 -11.24 -6.00 6.38
N GLY A 262 -10.96 -6.76 5.32
CA GLY A 262 -11.96 -7.39 4.47
C GLY A 262 -12.84 -8.38 5.24
N CYS A 263 -12.25 -9.23 6.08
CA CYS A 263 -12.98 -10.11 7.00
C CYS A 263 -13.87 -9.29 7.95
N GLY A 264 -13.36 -8.20 8.53
CA GLY A 264 -14.11 -7.28 9.38
C GLY A 264 -15.34 -6.66 8.68
N VAL A 265 -15.21 -6.24 7.43
CA VAL A 265 -16.34 -5.73 6.62
C VAL A 265 -17.39 -6.83 6.40
N VAL A 266 -16.96 -8.04 6.06
CA VAL A 266 -17.88 -9.17 5.83
C VAL A 266 -18.57 -9.58 7.14
N LEU A 267 -17.86 -9.63 8.26
CA LEU A 267 -18.41 -9.87 9.60
C LEU A 267 -19.44 -8.79 10.00
N SER A 268 -19.17 -7.53 9.70
CA SER A 268 -20.11 -6.43 9.92
C SER A 268 -21.40 -6.64 9.13
N CYS A 269 -21.30 -7.06 7.87
CA CYS A 269 -22.46 -7.38 7.04
C CYS A 269 -23.33 -8.51 7.64
N THR A 270 -22.71 -9.50 8.31
CA THR A 270 -23.45 -10.57 8.98
C THR A 270 -24.30 -10.07 10.15
N CYS A 271 -23.86 -9.02 10.85
CA CYS A 271 -24.58 -8.43 11.97
C CYS A 271 -25.93 -7.83 11.53
N PHE A 272 -25.95 -7.23 10.34
CA PHE A 272 -27.17 -6.69 9.72
C PHE A 272 -28.10 -7.79 9.15
N CYS A 273 -27.64 -9.04 9.04
CA CYS A 273 -28.37 -10.16 8.44
C CYS A 273 -28.75 -11.27 9.46
N THR A 274 -28.77 -10.96 10.76
CA THR A 274 -28.78 -11.90 11.90
C THR A 274 -29.99 -12.85 12.04
N SER A 275 -31.04 -12.72 11.22
CA SER A 275 -32.31 -13.43 11.42
C SER A 275 -32.37 -14.89 10.92
N PHE A 276 -31.25 -15.60 10.73
CA PHE A 276 -31.29 -16.92 10.08
C PHE A 276 -30.43 -18.02 10.73
N PRO A 277 -30.92 -19.28 10.75
CA PRO A 277 -30.15 -20.43 11.22
C PRO A 277 -28.94 -20.70 10.30
N GLY A 278 -27.77 -20.95 10.89
CA GLY A 278 -26.52 -21.27 10.17
C GLY A 278 -25.51 -20.13 10.02
N VAL A 279 -25.90 -18.88 10.35
CA VAL A 279 -24.98 -17.71 10.35
C VAL A 279 -23.79 -17.92 11.30
N LEU A 280 -24.01 -18.60 12.42
CA LEU A 280 -22.99 -18.73 13.45
C LEU A 280 -21.77 -19.56 13.02
N ALA A 281 -21.98 -20.63 12.24
CA ALA A 281 -20.86 -21.44 11.73
C ALA A 281 -20.00 -20.64 10.74
N TRP A 282 -20.67 -19.81 9.93
CA TRP A 282 -20.01 -18.87 9.01
C TRP A 282 -19.21 -17.81 9.75
N VAL A 283 -19.82 -17.16 10.75
CA VAL A 283 -19.15 -16.17 11.60
C VAL A 283 -17.92 -16.78 12.27
N ARG A 284 -18.04 -18.00 12.81
CA ARG A 284 -16.91 -18.67 13.46
C ARG A 284 -15.78 -19.01 12.49
N GLY A 285 -16.11 -19.53 11.30
CA GLY A 285 -15.10 -19.81 10.28
C GLY A 285 -14.38 -18.56 9.79
N LEU A 286 -15.13 -17.46 9.63
CA LEU A 286 -14.58 -16.18 9.19
C LEU A 286 -13.74 -15.50 10.28
N ALA A 287 -14.16 -15.56 11.55
CA ALA A 287 -13.38 -15.10 12.70
C ALA A 287 -12.03 -15.85 12.78
N VAL A 288 -12.04 -17.18 12.72
CA VAL A 288 -10.80 -17.97 12.73
C VAL A 288 -9.88 -17.61 11.54
N ALA A 289 -10.45 -17.40 10.35
CA ALA A 289 -9.66 -16.94 9.20
C ALA A 289 -9.07 -15.54 9.41
N ASP A 290 -9.84 -14.63 10.00
CA ASP A 290 -9.39 -13.29 10.38
C ASP A 290 -8.25 -13.33 11.39
N ALA A 291 -8.37 -14.11 12.48
CA ALA A 291 -7.28 -14.30 13.43
C ALA A 291 -6.00 -14.86 12.78
N VAL A 292 -6.11 -15.76 11.80
CA VAL A 292 -4.94 -16.24 11.05
C VAL A 292 -4.29 -15.08 10.28
N PHE A 293 -5.08 -14.23 9.62
CA PHE A 293 -4.54 -13.05 8.93
C PHE A 293 -3.92 -12.03 9.90
N ILE A 294 -4.51 -11.81 11.07
CA ILE A 294 -3.96 -10.92 12.11
C ILE A 294 -2.61 -11.46 12.63
N VAL A 295 -2.49 -12.77 12.84
CA VAL A 295 -1.20 -13.39 13.23
C VAL A 295 -0.16 -13.23 12.11
N LEU A 296 -0.54 -13.44 10.85
CA LEU A 296 0.36 -13.23 9.72
C LEU A 296 0.75 -11.76 9.54
N GLU A 297 -0.16 -10.82 9.80
CA GLU A 297 0.10 -9.38 9.82
C GLU A 297 1.10 -9.03 10.93
N ALA A 298 0.93 -9.57 12.15
CA ALA A 298 1.85 -9.36 13.25
C ALA A 298 3.26 -9.92 12.95
N LEU A 299 3.34 -11.11 12.33
CA LEU A 299 4.62 -11.69 11.89
C LEU A 299 5.28 -10.84 10.79
N ALA A 300 4.51 -10.36 9.82
CA ALA A 300 5.01 -9.46 8.78
C ALA A 300 5.48 -8.13 9.38
N ALA A 301 4.79 -7.59 10.38
CA ALA A 301 5.17 -6.36 11.09
C ALA A 301 6.47 -6.56 11.87
N ALA A 302 6.65 -7.69 12.55
CA ALA A 302 7.89 -8.03 13.25
C ALA A 302 9.06 -8.21 12.27
N ALA A 303 8.84 -8.89 11.14
CA ALA A 303 9.85 -9.05 10.10
C ALA A 303 10.21 -7.71 9.43
N TYR A 304 9.22 -6.83 9.23
CA TYR A 304 9.42 -5.48 8.75
C TYR A 304 10.27 -4.66 9.71
N ALA A 305 9.96 -4.68 11.01
CA ALA A 305 10.74 -4.00 12.06
C ALA A 305 12.20 -4.46 12.08
N ALA A 306 12.43 -5.77 12.05
CA ALA A 306 13.77 -6.36 12.07
C ALA A 306 14.59 -5.99 10.84
N THR A 307 13.99 -6.07 9.65
CA THR A 307 14.69 -5.80 8.39
C THR A 307 14.91 -4.30 8.13
N ALA A 308 13.95 -3.44 8.48
CA ALA A 308 14.08 -1.99 8.34
C ALA A 308 15.21 -1.43 9.24
N ASN A 309 15.32 -1.93 10.47
CA ASN A 309 16.40 -1.52 11.39
C ASN A 309 17.77 -2.10 11.02
N ALA A 310 17.81 -3.28 10.40
CA ALA A 310 19.06 -3.86 9.91
C ALA A 310 19.60 -3.17 8.66
N ALA A 311 18.72 -2.62 7.82
CA ALA A 311 19.08 -2.00 6.54
C ALA A 311 19.63 -0.58 6.67
N SER A 312 19.26 0.16 7.73
CA SER A 312 19.63 1.57 7.90
C SER A 312 20.22 1.85 9.28
N ALA A 313 21.39 2.50 9.32
CA ALA A 313 22.05 2.90 10.57
C ALA A 313 21.19 3.84 11.44
N GLY A 314 20.30 4.61 10.82
CA GLY A 314 19.36 5.51 11.49
C GLY A 314 18.16 4.83 12.15
N ARG A 315 18.02 3.49 12.06
CA ARG A 315 16.93 2.69 12.65
C ARG A 315 15.56 3.36 12.52
N PRO A 316 15.08 3.59 11.29
CA PRO A 316 13.87 4.38 11.03
C PRO A 316 12.61 3.77 11.68
N PHE A 317 12.62 2.47 12.00
CA PHE A 317 11.52 1.82 12.70
C PHE A 317 11.56 2.10 14.22
N ASP A 318 12.72 2.34 14.83
CA ASP A 318 12.78 2.75 16.24
C ASP A 318 12.15 4.13 16.46
N ALA A 319 12.28 5.02 15.46
CA ALA A 319 11.59 6.31 15.46
C ALA A 319 10.06 6.16 15.38
N LEU A 320 9.54 5.11 14.74
CA LEU A 320 8.12 4.77 14.76
C LEU A 320 7.65 4.26 16.14
N LEU A 321 8.50 3.50 16.82
CA LEU A 321 8.19 2.90 18.12
C LEU A 321 8.21 3.92 19.27
N ALA A 322 9.09 4.93 19.19
CA ALA A 322 9.33 5.89 20.28
C ALA A 322 9.06 7.36 19.91
N GLY A 323 8.76 7.67 18.64
CA GLY A 323 8.49 9.03 18.17
C GLY A 323 7.04 9.48 18.38
N ASP A 324 6.70 10.63 17.79
CA ASP A 324 5.41 11.31 17.98
C ASP A 324 4.20 10.48 17.55
N GLN A 325 4.39 9.51 16.64
CA GLN A 325 3.33 8.62 16.14
C GLN A 325 3.24 7.28 16.89
N SER A 326 4.07 7.07 17.91
CA SER A 326 4.11 5.84 18.70
C SER A 326 2.77 5.52 19.39
N GLY A 327 2.04 6.54 19.85
CA GLY A 327 0.72 6.35 20.46
C GLY A 327 -0.29 5.69 19.51
N VAL A 328 -0.34 6.13 18.25
CA VAL A 328 -1.23 5.56 17.23
C VAL A 328 -0.78 4.16 16.83
N PHE A 329 0.53 3.90 16.79
CA PHE A 329 1.08 2.57 16.52
C PHE A 329 0.74 1.57 17.65
N TRP A 330 1.03 1.91 18.90
CA TRP A 330 0.83 1.00 20.03
C TRP A 330 -0.63 0.83 20.40
N LEU A 331 -1.39 1.93 20.53
CA LEU A 331 -2.79 1.85 20.92
C LEU A 331 -3.69 1.44 19.75
N GLY A 332 -3.48 2.05 18.58
CA GLY A 332 -4.29 1.80 17.39
C GLY A 332 -3.95 0.47 16.71
N PHE A 333 -2.71 0.31 16.24
CA PHE A 333 -2.33 -0.90 15.50
C PHE A 333 -2.12 -2.11 16.42
N VAL A 334 -1.22 -2.02 17.40
CA VAL A 334 -0.89 -3.18 18.26
C VAL A 334 -2.05 -3.50 19.21
N GLY A 335 -2.64 -2.48 19.85
CA GLY A 335 -3.76 -2.63 20.77
C GLY A 335 -5.04 -3.06 20.06
N CYS A 336 -5.62 -2.16 19.24
CA CYS A 336 -6.91 -2.40 18.59
C CYS A 336 -6.82 -3.36 17.40
N GLY A 337 -5.72 -3.38 16.64
CA GLY A 337 -5.58 -4.22 15.43
C GLY A 337 -5.12 -5.65 15.71
N ILE A 338 -4.29 -5.88 16.73
CA ILE A 338 -3.69 -7.20 17.00
C ILE A 338 -4.18 -7.78 18.33
N LEU A 339 -3.82 -7.14 19.45
CA LEU A 339 -3.98 -7.74 20.78
C LEU A 339 -5.44 -7.93 21.18
N ALA A 340 -6.26 -6.89 21.03
CA ALA A 340 -7.66 -6.93 21.43
C ALA A 340 -8.50 -7.94 20.60
N PRO A 341 -8.45 -7.97 19.25
CA PRO A 341 -9.21 -8.95 18.49
C PRO A 341 -8.74 -10.39 18.77
N LEU A 342 -7.43 -10.63 18.86
CA LEU A 342 -6.90 -11.95 19.22
C LEU A 342 -7.29 -12.38 20.63
N ALA A 343 -7.29 -11.48 21.62
CA ALA A 343 -7.68 -11.80 22.98
C ALA A 343 -9.18 -12.17 23.07
N ILE A 344 -10.04 -11.42 22.36
CA ILE A 344 -11.47 -11.70 22.30
C ILE A 344 -11.72 -13.06 21.63
N GLU A 345 -11.05 -13.36 20.52
CA GLU A 345 -11.20 -14.66 19.85
C GLU A 345 -10.64 -15.82 20.68
N ALA A 346 -9.46 -15.67 21.26
CA ALA A 346 -8.84 -16.67 22.12
C ALA A 346 -9.72 -16.97 23.35
N SER A 347 -10.29 -15.93 23.98
CA SER A 347 -11.21 -16.09 25.11
C SER A 347 -12.52 -16.78 24.71
N ALA A 348 -13.07 -16.45 23.54
CA ALA A 348 -14.27 -17.10 23.02
C ALA A 348 -14.02 -18.58 22.72
N LEU A 349 -12.85 -18.91 22.16
CA LEU A 349 -12.44 -20.28 21.87
C LEU A 349 -12.20 -21.09 23.15
N ALA A 350 -11.52 -20.48 24.14
CA ALA A 350 -11.27 -21.10 25.45
C ALA A 350 -12.57 -21.35 26.22
N ALA A 351 -13.51 -20.40 26.21
CA ALA A 351 -14.81 -20.53 26.86
C ALA A 351 -15.81 -21.40 26.07
N ARG A 352 -15.42 -21.94 24.90
CA ARG A 352 -16.31 -22.63 23.93
C ARG A 352 -17.60 -21.85 23.67
N ARG A 353 -17.53 -20.52 23.72
CA ARG A 353 -18.69 -19.64 23.64
C ARG A 353 -18.93 -19.23 22.19
N SER A 354 -20.20 -19.24 21.80
CA SER A 354 -20.63 -18.63 20.55
C SER A 354 -20.49 -17.10 20.62
N HIS A 355 -20.00 -16.49 19.54
CA HIS A 355 -19.95 -15.04 19.45
C HIS A 355 -21.36 -14.46 19.41
N ARG A 356 -21.66 -13.56 20.36
CA ARG A 356 -22.85 -12.71 20.28
C ARG A 356 -22.64 -11.68 19.17
N GLY A 357 -23.71 -11.26 18.50
CA GLY A 357 -23.62 -10.28 17.41
C GLY A 357 -22.92 -8.97 17.81
N SER A 358 -23.08 -8.54 19.07
CA SER A 358 -22.36 -7.36 19.59
C SER A 358 -20.85 -7.54 19.65
N VAL A 359 -20.37 -8.75 20.00
CA VAL A 359 -18.92 -9.05 20.04
C VAL A 359 -18.34 -9.05 18.63
N VAL A 360 -19.08 -9.58 17.65
CA VAL A 360 -18.67 -9.57 16.24
C VAL A 360 -18.57 -8.14 15.70
N ALA A 361 -19.54 -7.28 16.04
CA ALA A 361 -19.49 -5.87 15.64
C ALA A 361 -18.29 -5.14 16.25
N VAL A 362 -17.99 -5.39 17.53
CA VAL A 362 -16.82 -4.82 18.21
C VAL A 362 -15.53 -5.29 17.54
N LEU A 363 -15.38 -6.59 17.28
CA LEU A 363 -14.22 -7.14 16.56
C LEU A 363 -14.01 -6.47 15.21
N ALA A 364 -15.07 -6.35 14.42
CA ALA A 364 -14.99 -5.73 13.10
C ALA A 364 -14.54 -4.26 13.17
N VAL A 365 -15.04 -3.49 14.12
CA VAL A 365 -14.62 -2.09 14.32
C VAL A 365 -13.15 -2.02 14.75
N LEU A 366 -12.73 -2.88 15.67
CA LEU A 366 -11.35 -2.92 16.16
C LEU A 366 -10.36 -3.19 15.02
N VAL A 367 -10.63 -4.20 14.19
CA VAL A 367 -9.79 -4.56 13.04
C VAL A 367 -9.74 -3.41 12.02
N LEU A 368 -10.86 -2.76 11.72
CA LEU A 368 -10.88 -1.61 10.80
C LEU A 368 -10.09 -0.42 11.34
N VAL A 369 -10.23 -0.11 12.64
CA VAL A 369 -9.46 0.95 13.31
C VAL A 369 -7.96 0.61 13.30
N GLY A 370 -7.60 -0.64 13.59
CA GLY A 370 -6.21 -1.11 13.55
C GLY A 370 -5.59 -0.98 12.16
N GLY A 371 -6.30 -1.44 11.11
CA GLY A 371 -5.83 -1.35 9.73
C GLY A 371 -5.74 0.09 9.19
N LEU A 372 -6.63 0.99 9.63
CA LEU A 372 -6.53 2.41 9.31
C LEU A 372 -5.34 3.05 10.03
N SER A 373 -5.18 2.76 11.33
CA SER A 373 -4.07 3.26 12.16
C SER A 373 -2.72 2.87 11.58
N LEU A 374 -2.57 1.62 11.12
CA LEU A 374 -1.35 1.13 10.47
C LEU A 374 -1.00 1.95 9.22
N ARG A 375 -1.97 2.16 8.32
CA ARG A 375 -1.77 2.90 7.08
C ARG A 375 -1.44 4.37 7.36
N PHE A 376 -2.13 4.96 8.34
CA PHE A 376 -1.86 6.33 8.79
C PHE A 376 -0.42 6.49 9.29
N VAL A 377 0.03 5.60 10.18
CA VAL A 377 1.38 5.62 10.74
C VAL A 377 2.43 5.45 9.65
N LEU A 378 2.26 4.48 8.73
CA LEU A 378 3.24 4.22 7.67
C LEU A 378 3.36 5.36 6.64
N VAL A 379 2.25 6.03 6.32
CA VAL A 379 2.26 7.18 5.42
C VAL A 379 2.88 8.39 6.12
N ASN A 380 2.41 8.73 7.32
CA ASN A 380 2.88 9.92 8.04
C ASN A 380 4.37 9.81 8.42
N ALA A 381 4.82 8.64 8.86
CA ALA A 381 6.22 8.42 9.18
C ALA A 381 7.12 8.53 7.95
N GLY A 382 6.66 8.07 6.78
CA GLY A 382 7.43 8.24 5.56
C GLY A 382 7.57 9.71 5.15
N VAL A 383 6.50 10.50 5.30
CA VAL A 383 6.55 11.96 5.07
C VAL A 383 7.56 12.63 6.00
N GLN A 384 7.56 12.29 7.29
CA GLN A 384 8.48 12.88 8.26
C GLN A 384 9.95 12.53 7.99
N THR A 385 10.24 11.34 7.46
CA THR A 385 11.61 10.96 7.08
C THR A 385 12.09 11.56 5.75
N ALA A 386 11.17 12.08 4.92
CA ALA A 386 11.49 12.68 3.62
C ALA A 386 11.83 14.17 3.70
N VAL A 387 11.45 14.85 4.79
CA VAL A 387 11.71 16.26 5.09
C VAL A 387 12.97 16.36 5.96
#